data_AF-S3DHF5-F1
#
_entry.id   AF-S3DHF5-F1
#
_cell.length_a   1.000
_cell.length_b   1.000
_cell.length_c   1.000
_cell.angle_alpha   90.00
_cell.angle_beta   90.00
_cell.angle_gamma   90.00
#
_symmetry.space_group_name_H-M   'P 1'
#
loop_
_entity.id
_entity.type
_entity.pdbx_description
1 polymer ?
#
loop_
_entity_poly.entity_id
_entity_poly.type
_entity_poly.pdbx_seq_one_letter_code
_entity_poly.pdbx_strand_id
1 'polypeptide(L)'
;MADTIEMNEYREEQQETTGGEGSGSVVLQSGNSSILRLRRPPLVGYSTPAAGSSSVSPNYKANIQQIALSIVTLNITTLRALRDGWYGSPQIINRCCDRYEQFLDEDEIELLDWIVEDGGVHFDAHVREYVNEKSHEKGVGWLVDTRTSAFYSQLIDIELKMYRAAQAHSALLLRADTLEIPEAYNYCTSYQSYVEHVASKEQEKRVFLKETLKRAQRLLSAIKVAANDGNLDGQVLEILKLKVLALQEHYQDATAALFETSYDLFDQARVDWWNPSISKTPSDPRERLPAAVARAYEASSKGLISTLSFFVPAILLISCVPIALAWTRSPQEVGASNDANFYQLIAGSLIQLLSLATLLYPTLFHSKFQGHSWLWTWILALFSVACTILSVLIYVFLPVAWSMVVAFGGMTAQALITLQIVHAI
;
A
#
# COMPACT_ATOMS: atom_id res chain seq x y z
N MET A 1 4.13 -48.18 -3.69
CA MET A 1 4.27 -48.78 -5.02
C MET A 1 3.62 -47.80 -5.97
N ALA A 2 4.26 -46.68 -6.27
CA ALA A 2 5.41 -46.52 -7.17
C ALA A 2 4.98 -46.71 -8.63
N ASP A 3 4.55 -45.60 -9.25
CA ASP A 3 4.67 -45.39 -10.69
C ASP A 3 5.36 -44.04 -10.89
N THR A 4 6.61 -44.16 -11.30
CA THR A 4 7.54 -43.09 -11.64
C THR A 4 7.44 -42.92 -13.15
N ILE A 5 6.82 -41.83 -13.61
CA ILE A 5 6.83 -41.46 -15.02
C ILE A 5 8.09 -40.65 -15.27
N GLU A 6 8.99 -41.27 -16.03
CA GLU A 6 10.22 -40.70 -16.57
C GLU A 6 9.89 -39.51 -17.48
N MET A 7 10.53 -38.37 -17.21
CA MET A 7 10.59 -37.23 -18.12
C MET A 7 12.07 -37.01 -18.45
N ASN A 8 12.55 -37.76 -19.44
CA ASN A 8 13.92 -37.71 -19.95
C ASN A 8 13.86 -37.86 -21.48
N GLU A 9 13.48 -36.79 -22.18
CA GLU A 9 13.73 -36.66 -23.62
C GLU A 9 13.42 -35.22 -24.05
N TYR A 10 14.42 -34.35 -24.06
CA TYR A 10 14.55 -33.19 -24.96
C TYR A 10 15.94 -32.59 -24.74
N ARG A 11 16.94 -33.35 -25.19
CA ARG A 11 18.33 -32.89 -25.26
C ARG A 11 19.01 -33.63 -26.40
N GLU A 12 18.81 -33.13 -27.62
CA GLU A 12 19.75 -33.21 -28.75
C GLU A 12 19.02 -32.77 -30.02
N GLU A 13 19.27 -31.53 -30.45
CA GLU A 13 19.42 -31.15 -31.85
C GLU A 13 19.62 -29.64 -31.92
N GLN A 14 20.89 -29.22 -32.03
CA GLN A 14 21.33 -28.15 -32.92
C GLN A 14 22.83 -27.92 -32.75
N GLN A 15 23.60 -28.51 -33.67
CA GLN A 15 24.95 -28.08 -33.98
C GLN A 15 25.11 -28.10 -35.51
N GLU A 16 25.85 -27.11 -36.01
CA GLU A 16 26.31 -26.89 -37.39
C GLU A 16 25.39 -26.14 -38.35
N THR A 17 25.46 -24.80 -38.29
CA THR A 17 25.87 -24.02 -39.47
C THR A 17 26.73 -22.84 -39.05
N THR A 18 27.97 -22.86 -39.54
CA THR A 18 28.97 -21.79 -39.49
C THR A 18 28.57 -20.60 -40.35
N GLY A 19 28.77 -19.37 -39.86
CA GLY A 19 28.99 -18.20 -40.71
C GLY A 19 28.46 -16.87 -40.17
N GLY A 20 29.37 -15.94 -39.88
CA GLY A 20 29.19 -14.52 -40.19
C GLY A 20 28.59 -13.61 -39.10
N GLU A 21 29.49 -12.97 -38.35
CA GLU A 21 29.48 -11.56 -37.95
C GLU A 21 28.25 -10.93 -37.26
N GLY A 22 28.47 -10.53 -36.00
CA GLY A 22 28.10 -9.20 -35.53
C GLY A 22 26.72 -9.04 -34.91
N SER A 23 26.49 -9.59 -33.72
CA SER A 23 25.37 -9.14 -32.87
C SER A 23 25.77 -9.13 -31.40
N GLY A 24 25.67 -7.93 -30.79
CA GLY A 24 26.05 -7.66 -29.41
C GLY A 24 25.17 -8.41 -28.43
N SER A 25 25.69 -9.53 -27.92
CA SER A 25 25.13 -10.23 -26.78
C SER A 25 25.33 -9.38 -25.51
N VAL A 26 24.23 -8.91 -24.94
CA VAL A 26 24.19 -8.39 -23.56
C VAL A 26 24.34 -9.60 -22.64
N VAL A 27 25.59 -9.92 -22.32
CA VAL A 27 25.93 -10.85 -21.24
C VAL A 27 25.56 -10.15 -19.93
N LEU A 28 24.49 -10.60 -19.29
CA LEU A 28 24.24 -10.31 -17.88
C LEU A 28 25.37 -10.97 -17.08
N GLN A 29 26.41 -10.19 -16.78
CA GLN A 29 27.44 -10.59 -15.82
C GLN A 29 26.75 -10.87 -14.49
N SER A 30 26.63 -12.14 -14.15
CA SER A 30 26.46 -12.61 -12.78
C SER A 30 27.69 -12.11 -12.00
N GLY A 31 27.56 -10.93 -11.42
CA GLY A 31 28.54 -10.37 -10.52
C GLY A 31 28.73 -11.34 -9.36
N ASN A 32 29.98 -11.67 -9.06
CA ASN A 32 30.38 -12.35 -7.84
C ASN A 32 29.93 -11.49 -6.63
N SER A 33 28.68 -11.66 -6.21
CA SER A 33 28.22 -11.25 -4.88
C SER A 33 29.03 -12.10 -3.91
N SER A 34 30.16 -11.54 -3.50
CA SER A 34 31.01 -12.09 -2.46
C SER A 34 30.16 -12.11 -1.22
N ILE A 35 29.45 -13.22 -0.99
CA ILE A 35 28.73 -13.49 0.26
C ILE A 35 29.79 -13.33 1.34
N LEU A 36 29.79 -12.16 1.96
CA LEU A 36 30.55 -11.89 3.17
C LEU A 36 30.06 -12.93 4.16
N ARG A 37 30.80 -14.05 4.25
CA ARG A 37 30.68 -15.01 5.34
C ARG A 37 31.15 -14.27 6.58
N LEU A 38 30.26 -13.44 7.12
CA LEU A 38 30.42 -12.78 8.39
C LEU A 38 30.56 -13.89 9.43
N ARG A 39 31.82 -14.12 9.81
CA ARG A 39 32.19 -15.05 10.87
C ARG A 39 31.44 -14.60 12.12
N ARG A 40 30.59 -15.49 12.64
CA ARG A 40 29.77 -15.27 13.83
C ARG A 40 30.64 -14.60 14.91
N PRO A 41 30.36 -13.35 15.33
CA PRO A 41 30.99 -12.86 16.54
C PRO A 41 30.61 -13.83 17.67
N PRO A 42 31.53 -14.21 18.56
CA PRO A 42 31.19 -15.03 19.72
C PRO A 42 30.02 -14.35 20.44
N LEU A 43 29.03 -15.14 20.87
CA LEU A 43 27.98 -14.69 21.77
C LEU A 43 28.65 -14.26 23.07
N VAL A 44 29.14 -13.01 23.11
CA VAL A 44 29.52 -12.34 24.33
C VAL A 44 28.21 -12.24 25.11
N GLY A 45 28.15 -12.92 26.26
CA GLY A 45 26.97 -12.89 27.11
C GLY A 45 26.60 -11.43 27.36
N TYR A 46 25.48 -11.00 26.77
CA TYR A 46 24.94 -9.69 27.04
C TYR A 46 24.76 -9.61 28.55
N SER A 47 25.55 -8.75 29.18
CA SER A 47 25.47 -8.52 30.61
C SER A 47 24.17 -7.76 30.81
N THR A 48 23.08 -8.49 31.09
CA THR A 48 21.84 -7.89 31.53
C THR A 48 22.20 -6.98 32.70
N PRO A 49 21.85 -5.68 32.66
CA PRO A 49 22.15 -4.77 33.75
C PRO A 49 21.69 -5.44 35.05
N ALA A 50 22.62 -5.59 35.99
CA ALA A 50 22.42 -6.40 37.19
C ALA A 50 21.08 -6.04 37.84
N ALA A 51 20.29 -7.06 38.18
CA ALA A 51 18.88 -6.98 38.59
C ALA A 51 18.58 -6.15 39.87
N GLY A 52 19.54 -5.37 40.35
CA GLY A 52 19.49 -4.65 41.62
C GLY A 52 19.29 -3.13 41.53
N SER A 53 19.26 -2.48 40.37
CA SER A 53 19.12 -1.01 40.36
C SER A 53 18.50 -0.44 39.09
N SER A 54 17.54 0.46 39.29
CA SER A 54 16.84 1.34 38.33
C SER A 54 15.72 0.67 37.50
N SER A 55 14.50 1.15 37.72
CA SER A 55 13.36 0.90 36.84
C SER A 55 13.76 1.23 35.40
N VAL A 56 13.73 0.23 34.50
CA VAL A 56 13.94 0.44 33.07
C VAL A 56 13.03 1.58 32.62
N SER A 57 13.62 2.61 32.00
CA SER A 57 12.86 3.77 31.52
C SER A 57 11.72 3.30 30.61
N PRO A 58 10.48 3.79 30.78
CA PRO A 58 9.35 3.39 29.92
C PRO A 58 9.65 3.65 28.43
N ASN A 59 10.46 4.67 28.13
CA ASN A 59 10.88 5.00 26.78
C ASN A 59 11.81 3.93 26.17
N TYR A 60 12.64 3.28 26.99
CA TYR A 60 13.52 2.21 26.52
C TYR A 60 12.71 1.03 25.98
N LYS A 61 11.73 0.54 26.76
CA LYS A 61 10.88 -0.58 26.32
C LYS A 61 10.13 -0.25 25.04
N ALA A 62 9.54 0.95 24.95
CA ALA A 62 8.82 1.39 23.76
C ALA A 62 9.74 1.47 22.53
N ASN A 63 10.95 2.01 22.67
CA ASN A 63 11.90 2.13 21.56
C ASN A 63 12.37 0.77 21.05
N ILE A 64 12.71 -0.17 21.95
CA ILE A 64 13.07 -1.54 21.58
C ILE A 64 11.91 -2.23 20.86
N GLN A 65 10.68 -2.04 21.34
CA GLN A 65 9.47 -2.60 20.72
C GLN A 65 9.21 -2.05 19.31
N GLN A 66 9.47 -0.76 19.06
CA GLN A 66 9.33 -0.17 17.71
C GLN A 66 10.39 -0.69 16.72
N ILE A 67 11.63 -0.91 17.19
CA ILE A 67 12.68 -1.51 16.35
C ILE A 67 12.34 -2.98 16.07
N ALA A 68 11.93 -3.73 17.09
CA ALA A 68 11.47 -5.11 16.97
C ALA A 68 10.33 -5.24 15.96
N LEU A 69 9.29 -4.39 16.07
CA LEU A 69 8.20 -4.30 15.11
C LEU A 69 8.72 -4.15 13.68
N SER A 70 9.62 -3.19 13.45
CA SER A 70 10.19 -2.95 12.12
C SER A 70 11.01 -4.13 11.60
N ILE A 71 11.76 -4.82 12.46
CA ILE A 71 12.54 -6.01 12.10
C ILE A 71 11.63 -7.18 11.75
N VAL A 72 10.61 -7.48 12.56
CA VAL A 72 9.67 -8.58 12.29
C VAL A 72 8.91 -8.32 10.99
N THR A 73 8.45 -7.08 10.75
CA THR A 73 7.83 -6.70 9.48
C THR A 73 8.79 -6.95 8.29
N LEU A 74 10.06 -6.58 8.41
CA LEU A 74 11.07 -6.85 7.38
C LEU A 74 11.33 -8.36 7.21
N ASN A 75 11.32 -9.13 8.30
CA ASN A 75 11.53 -10.56 8.25
C ASN A 75 10.44 -11.25 7.41
N ILE A 76 9.17 -10.96 7.70
CA ILE A 76 8.01 -11.56 7.02
C ILE A 76 7.97 -11.12 5.55
N THR A 77 8.27 -9.86 5.28
CA THR A 77 8.27 -9.33 3.90
C THR A 77 9.42 -9.88 3.07
N THR A 78 10.56 -10.14 3.69
CA THR A 78 11.66 -10.89 3.06
C THR A 78 11.22 -12.32 2.72
N LEU A 79 10.53 -13.02 3.63
CA LEU A 79 10.00 -14.35 3.35
C LEU A 79 9.04 -14.33 2.16
N ARG A 80 8.12 -13.36 2.13
CA ARG A 80 7.19 -13.17 1.01
C ARG A 80 7.92 -12.96 -0.30
N ALA A 81 8.87 -12.03 -0.35
CA ALA A 81 9.64 -11.72 -1.55
C ALA A 81 10.41 -12.95 -2.04
N LEU A 82 11.00 -13.73 -1.14
CA LEU A 82 11.69 -14.98 -1.49
C LEU A 82 10.74 -16.03 -2.08
N ARG A 83 9.53 -16.18 -1.52
CA ARG A 83 8.49 -17.10 -2.05
C ARG A 83 7.99 -16.62 -3.42
N ASP A 84 7.59 -15.36 -3.54
CA ASP A 84 7.07 -14.77 -4.78
C ASP A 84 8.11 -14.83 -5.90
N GLY A 85 9.35 -14.50 -5.58
CA GLY A 85 10.45 -14.50 -6.52
C GLY A 85 10.76 -15.89 -7.08
N TRP A 86 10.70 -16.92 -6.23
CA TRP A 86 10.89 -18.31 -6.67
C TRP A 86 9.82 -18.75 -7.68
N TYR A 87 8.54 -18.47 -7.39
CA TYR A 87 7.45 -18.86 -8.29
C TYR A 87 7.39 -18.01 -9.57
N GLY A 88 7.76 -16.73 -9.48
CA GLY A 88 7.71 -15.82 -10.62
C GLY A 88 8.89 -15.95 -11.57
N SER A 89 10.08 -16.32 -11.08
CA SER A 89 11.31 -16.37 -11.88
C SER A 89 12.37 -17.29 -11.24
N PRO A 90 12.19 -18.62 -11.27
CA PRO A 90 13.07 -19.59 -10.61
C PRO A 90 14.51 -19.56 -11.15
N GLN A 91 14.71 -19.07 -12.37
CA GLN A 91 16.03 -18.90 -12.98
C GLN A 91 16.84 -17.75 -12.35
N ILE A 92 16.15 -16.80 -11.70
CA ILE A 92 16.75 -15.58 -11.19
C ILE A 92 17.06 -15.71 -9.69
N ILE A 93 16.32 -16.56 -8.96
CA ILE A 93 16.34 -16.58 -7.50
C ILE A 93 16.68 -17.99 -7.01
N ASN A 94 17.81 -18.09 -6.30
CA ASN A 94 18.28 -19.33 -5.69
C ASN A 94 17.27 -19.79 -4.60
N ARG A 95 17.22 -21.10 -4.31
CA ARG A 95 16.29 -21.76 -3.36
C ARG A 95 16.64 -21.43 -1.90
N CYS A 96 16.63 -20.14 -1.58
CA CYS A 96 17.00 -19.54 -0.31
C CYS A 96 15.85 -19.52 0.68
N CYS A 97 14.60 -19.68 0.22
CA CYS A 97 13.39 -19.63 1.04
C CYS A 97 13.41 -20.66 2.18
N ASP A 98 13.63 -21.94 1.84
CA ASP A 98 13.66 -23.05 2.82
C ASP A 98 14.71 -22.82 3.93
N ARG A 99 15.82 -22.17 3.60
CA ARG A 99 16.88 -21.81 4.56
C ARG A 99 16.48 -20.60 5.40
N TYR A 100 15.77 -19.65 4.81
CA TYR A 100 15.34 -18.44 5.50
C TYR A 100 14.23 -18.72 6.52
N GLU A 101 13.29 -19.60 6.19
CA GLU A 101 12.21 -20.05 7.09
C GLU A 101 12.75 -20.64 8.40
N GLN A 102 13.89 -21.32 8.36
CA GLN A 102 14.56 -21.86 9.56
C GLN A 102 15.05 -20.80 10.56
N PHE A 103 15.07 -19.52 10.17
CA PHE A 103 15.45 -18.42 11.04
C PHE A 103 14.26 -17.71 11.69
N LEU A 104 13.04 -18.01 11.26
CA LEU A 104 11.81 -17.40 11.75
C LEU A 104 11.10 -18.33 12.73
N ASP A 105 10.33 -17.74 13.64
CA ASP A 105 9.42 -18.53 14.48
C ASP A 105 8.18 -18.94 13.67
N GLU A 106 7.51 -20.03 14.07
CA GLU A 106 6.29 -20.52 13.42
C GLU A 106 5.19 -19.44 13.35
N ASP A 107 4.96 -18.74 14.46
CA ASP A 107 4.04 -17.59 14.51
C ASP A 107 4.43 -16.46 13.52
N GLU A 108 5.73 -16.23 13.27
CA GLU A 108 6.17 -15.21 12.29
C GLU A 108 5.85 -15.66 10.86
N ILE A 109 5.89 -16.97 10.60
CA ILE A 109 5.54 -17.54 9.30
C ILE A 109 4.02 -17.45 9.07
N GLU A 110 3.19 -17.72 10.08
CA GLU A 110 1.73 -17.57 9.99
C GLU A 110 1.30 -16.13 9.70
N LEU A 111 2.07 -15.14 10.15
CA LEU A 111 1.81 -13.72 9.83
C LEU A 111 1.92 -13.40 8.33
N LEU A 112 2.51 -14.30 7.52
CA LEU A 112 2.60 -14.13 6.08
C LEU A 112 1.22 -14.19 5.40
N ASP A 113 0.31 -15.02 5.88
CA ASP A 113 -1.01 -15.22 5.26
C ASP A 113 -1.82 -13.91 5.28
N TRP A 114 -1.65 -13.11 6.33
CA TRP A 114 -2.24 -11.78 6.47
C TRP A 114 -1.70 -10.73 5.48
N ILE A 115 -0.54 -10.97 4.84
CA ILE A 115 -0.10 -10.10 3.74
C ILE A 115 -0.91 -10.40 2.47
N VAL A 116 -1.31 -11.67 2.28
CA VAL A 116 -1.92 -12.17 1.05
C VAL A 116 -3.43 -11.98 1.05
N GLU A 117 -4.11 -12.30 2.15
CA GLU A 117 -5.58 -12.40 2.20
C GLU A 117 -6.31 -11.05 2.04
N ASP A 118 -5.77 -9.96 2.59
CA ASP A 118 -6.45 -8.65 2.62
C ASP A 118 -5.71 -7.54 1.85
N GLY A 119 -4.67 -7.91 1.09
CA GLY A 119 -3.78 -6.94 0.43
C GLY A 119 -2.87 -6.17 1.39
N GLY A 120 -2.62 -6.72 2.58
CA GLY A 120 -1.74 -6.18 3.62
C GLY A 120 -2.34 -5.05 4.45
N VAL A 121 -3.67 -4.91 4.51
CA VAL A 121 -4.36 -3.80 5.20
C VAL A 121 -4.24 -3.94 6.72
N HIS A 122 -4.46 -5.14 7.24
CA HIS A 122 -4.39 -5.46 8.67
C HIS A 122 -3.03 -6.01 9.08
N PHE A 123 -2.14 -6.28 8.11
CA PHE A 123 -0.81 -6.82 8.38
C PHE A 123 -0.02 -6.04 9.44
N ASP A 124 0.11 -4.72 9.29
CA ASP A 124 0.87 -3.89 10.26
C ASP A 124 0.22 -3.90 11.68
N ALA A 125 -1.08 -4.19 11.79
CA ALA A 125 -1.78 -4.32 13.07
C ALA A 125 -1.50 -5.68 13.72
N HIS A 126 -1.57 -6.78 12.96
CA HIS A 126 -1.28 -8.12 13.44
C HIS A 126 0.19 -8.29 13.86
N VAL A 127 1.15 -7.74 13.09
CA VAL A 127 2.56 -7.77 13.51
C VAL A 127 2.75 -6.98 14.80
N ARG A 128 2.04 -5.86 14.98
CA ARG A 128 2.10 -5.09 16.23
C ARG A 128 1.53 -5.87 17.41
N GLU A 129 0.38 -6.51 17.25
CA GLU A 129 -0.21 -7.37 18.26
C GLU A 129 0.76 -8.49 18.66
N TYR A 130 1.28 -9.22 17.67
CA TYR A 130 2.30 -10.24 17.86
C TYR A 130 3.51 -9.74 18.65
N VAL A 131 4.10 -8.62 18.25
CA VAL A 131 5.28 -8.05 18.95
C VAL A 131 4.94 -7.56 20.36
N ASN A 132 3.72 -7.07 20.59
CA ASN A 132 3.27 -6.62 21.91
C ASN A 132 3.09 -7.77 22.90
N GLU A 133 2.72 -8.96 22.42
CA GLU A 133 2.54 -10.16 23.23
C GLU A 133 3.86 -10.80 23.65
N LYS A 134 4.95 -10.58 22.88
CA LYS A 134 6.25 -11.16 23.19
C LYS A 134 6.95 -10.46 24.36
N SER A 135 7.78 -11.23 25.06
CA SER A 135 8.58 -10.71 26.17
C SER A 135 9.59 -9.67 25.68
N HIS A 136 9.99 -8.77 26.59
CA HIS A 136 11.01 -7.77 26.28
C HIS A 136 12.34 -8.41 25.85
N GLU A 137 12.70 -9.56 26.44
CA GLU A 137 13.90 -10.33 26.08
C GLU A 137 13.85 -10.83 24.64
N LYS A 138 12.68 -11.31 24.17
CA LYS A 138 12.48 -11.68 22.76
C LYS A 138 12.63 -10.47 21.85
N GLY A 139 12.09 -9.31 22.28
CA GLY A 139 12.30 -8.00 21.68
C GLY A 139 13.77 -7.71 21.39
N VAL A 140 14.60 -7.76 22.43
CA VAL A 140 16.06 -7.58 22.33
C VAL A 140 16.70 -8.68 21.45
N GLY A 141 16.21 -9.92 21.55
CA GLY A 141 16.63 -11.04 20.72
C GLY A 141 16.56 -10.75 19.22
N TRP A 142 15.48 -10.14 18.73
CA TRP A 142 15.35 -9.75 17.32
C TRP A 142 16.36 -8.67 16.89
N LEU A 143 16.70 -7.73 17.79
CA LEU A 143 17.68 -6.69 17.50
C LEU A 143 19.08 -7.27 17.29
N VAL A 144 19.47 -8.23 18.13
CA VAL A 144 20.81 -8.85 18.10
C VAL A 144 20.94 -10.00 17.10
N ASP A 145 19.83 -10.55 16.60
CA ASP A 145 19.87 -11.64 15.63
C ASP A 145 20.39 -11.15 14.27
N THR A 146 21.54 -11.66 13.84
CA THR A 146 22.17 -11.30 12.55
C THR A 146 21.84 -12.27 11.43
N ARG A 147 21.15 -13.38 11.71
CA ARG A 147 20.92 -14.47 10.74
C ARG A 147 20.08 -14.03 9.54
N THR A 148 19.07 -13.19 9.78
CA THR A 148 18.16 -12.70 8.71
C THR A 148 18.76 -11.56 7.90
N SER A 149 19.74 -10.83 8.43
CA SER A 149 20.28 -9.61 7.83
C SER A 149 20.84 -9.83 6.42
N ALA A 150 21.43 -10.99 6.14
CA ALA A 150 21.99 -11.32 4.83
C ALA A 150 20.94 -11.47 3.72
N PHE A 151 19.66 -11.58 4.07
CA PHE A 151 18.55 -11.70 3.11
C PHE A 151 17.84 -10.38 2.86
N TYR A 152 18.13 -9.34 3.65
CA TYR A 152 17.53 -8.01 3.45
C TYR A 152 18.00 -7.33 2.17
N SER A 153 19.21 -7.61 1.68
CA SER A 153 19.63 -7.16 0.35
C SER A 153 18.83 -7.85 -0.75
N GLN A 154 18.61 -9.16 -0.62
CA GLN A 154 17.77 -9.93 -1.54
C GLN A 154 16.33 -9.43 -1.57
N LEU A 155 15.76 -9.01 -0.43
CA LEU A 155 14.41 -8.42 -0.39
C LEU A 155 14.26 -7.29 -1.41
N ILE A 156 15.09 -6.26 -1.34
CA ILE A 156 14.94 -5.08 -2.23
C ILE A 156 15.29 -5.45 -3.68
N ASP A 157 16.31 -6.28 -3.90
CA ASP A 157 16.68 -6.76 -5.24
C ASP A 157 15.53 -7.52 -5.92
N ILE A 158 14.90 -8.45 -5.20
CA ILE A 158 13.78 -9.26 -5.72
C ILE A 158 12.58 -8.37 -6.05
N GLU A 159 12.17 -7.49 -5.13
CA GLU A 159 11.07 -6.56 -5.37
C GLU A 159 11.36 -5.63 -6.56
N LEU A 160 12.60 -5.14 -6.68
CA LEU A 160 13.03 -4.29 -7.79
C LEU A 160 12.98 -5.04 -9.13
N LYS A 161 13.47 -6.28 -9.18
CA LYS A 161 13.42 -7.13 -10.37
C LYS A 161 11.98 -7.44 -10.78
N MET A 162 11.11 -7.79 -9.83
CA MET A 162 9.68 -8.03 -10.10
C MET A 162 8.99 -6.78 -10.65
N TYR A 163 9.26 -5.60 -10.05
CA TYR A 163 8.73 -4.34 -10.56
C TYR A 163 9.21 -4.04 -11.98
N ARG A 164 10.52 -4.13 -12.24
CA ARG A 164 11.09 -3.89 -13.59
C ARG A 164 10.56 -4.86 -14.63
N ALA A 165 10.37 -6.13 -14.28
CA ALA A 165 9.78 -7.12 -15.17
C ALA A 165 8.32 -6.77 -15.52
N ALA A 166 7.51 -6.40 -14.52
CA ALA A 166 6.12 -5.99 -14.74
C ALA A 166 6.03 -4.69 -15.57
N GLN A 167 6.90 -3.72 -15.29
CA GLN A 167 6.99 -2.47 -16.05
C GLN A 167 7.40 -2.72 -17.50
N ALA A 168 8.39 -3.57 -17.75
CA ALA A 168 8.81 -3.94 -19.10
C ALA A 168 7.68 -4.63 -19.87
N HIS A 169 6.93 -5.52 -19.20
CA HIS A 169 5.78 -6.20 -19.79
C HIS A 169 4.67 -5.21 -20.18
N SER A 170 4.31 -4.30 -19.27
CA SER A 170 3.35 -3.23 -19.53
C SER A 170 3.80 -2.31 -20.69
N ALA A 171 5.07 -1.92 -20.71
CA ALA A 171 5.64 -1.09 -21.77
C ALA A 171 5.64 -1.79 -23.15
N LEU A 172 5.81 -3.12 -23.19
CA LEU A 172 5.70 -3.89 -24.43
C LEU A 172 4.26 -3.89 -24.95
N LEU A 173 3.26 -4.06 -24.08
CA LEU A 173 1.84 -4.02 -24.48
C LEU A 173 1.41 -2.65 -25.00
N LEU A 174 1.92 -1.57 -24.43
CA LEU A 174 1.63 -0.22 -24.91
C LEU A 174 2.24 0.09 -26.29
N ARG A 175 3.23 -0.69 -26.73
CA ARG A 175 3.93 -0.49 -28.01
C ARG A 175 3.44 -1.40 -29.13
N ALA A 176 2.83 -2.53 -28.80
CA ALA A 176 2.37 -3.50 -29.80
C ALA A 176 0.88 -3.35 -30.06
N ASP A 177 0.51 -3.21 -31.33
CA ASP A 177 -0.89 -3.10 -31.74
C ASP A 177 -1.67 -4.40 -31.53
N THR A 178 -1.01 -5.55 -31.67
CA THR A 178 -1.56 -6.88 -31.35
C THR A 178 -0.44 -7.84 -30.92
N LEU A 179 -0.39 -8.19 -29.63
CA LEU A 179 0.42 -9.28 -29.10
C LEU A 179 -0.47 -10.50 -28.85
N GLU A 180 -0.01 -11.68 -29.24
CA GLU A 180 -0.64 -12.93 -28.83
C GLU A 180 -0.58 -13.03 -27.30
N ILE A 181 -1.72 -13.37 -26.67
CA ILE A 181 -1.80 -13.53 -25.22
C ILE A 181 -0.93 -14.75 -24.85
N PRO A 182 0.12 -14.58 -24.02
CA PRO A 182 0.95 -15.71 -23.62
C PRO A 182 0.13 -16.78 -22.90
N GLU A 183 0.50 -18.05 -23.05
CA GLU A 183 -0.23 -19.18 -22.46
C GLU A 183 -0.44 -19.06 -20.93
N ALA A 184 0.52 -18.43 -20.24
CA ALA A 184 0.42 -18.12 -18.81
C ALA A 184 -0.75 -17.18 -18.43
N TYR A 185 -1.38 -16.55 -19.43
CA TYR A 185 -2.53 -15.64 -19.30
C TYR A 185 -3.77 -16.17 -20.03
N ASN A 186 -3.86 -17.48 -20.29
CA ASN A 186 -4.99 -18.11 -20.98
C ASN A 186 -6.36 -17.91 -20.29
N TYR A 187 -6.36 -17.52 -19.01
CA TYR A 187 -7.57 -17.17 -18.26
C TYR A 187 -8.14 -15.80 -18.66
N CYS A 188 -7.38 -14.95 -19.35
CA CYS A 188 -7.88 -13.70 -19.90
C CYS A 188 -8.70 -13.99 -21.17
N THR A 189 -10.00 -13.72 -21.12
CA THR A 189 -10.93 -14.01 -22.25
C THR A 189 -10.81 -13.04 -23.42
N SER A 190 -10.10 -11.92 -23.25
CA SER A 190 -9.90 -10.89 -24.26
C SER A 190 -8.56 -10.17 -24.09
N TYR A 191 -8.05 -9.56 -25.16
CA TYR A 191 -6.84 -8.73 -25.11
C TYR A 191 -6.99 -7.55 -24.14
N GLN A 192 -8.18 -6.95 -24.06
CA GLN A 192 -8.46 -5.87 -23.11
C GLN A 192 -8.33 -6.35 -21.65
N SER A 193 -8.90 -7.51 -21.32
CA SER A 193 -8.76 -8.13 -19.99
C SER A 193 -7.29 -8.44 -19.65
N TYR A 194 -6.51 -8.85 -20.65
CA TYR A 194 -5.09 -9.08 -20.50
C TYR A 194 -4.31 -7.77 -20.21
N VAL A 195 -4.58 -6.70 -20.96
CA VAL A 195 -3.98 -5.37 -20.72
C VAL A 195 -4.30 -4.85 -19.33
N GLU A 196 -5.58 -4.95 -18.91
CA GLU A 196 -6.01 -4.55 -17.57
C GLU A 196 -5.30 -5.35 -16.47
N HIS A 197 -5.16 -6.66 -16.67
CA HIS A 197 -4.45 -7.52 -15.72
C HIS A 197 -2.96 -7.16 -15.62
N VAL A 198 -2.27 -6.93 -16.75
CA VAL A 198 -0.85 -6.54 -16.73
C VAL A 198 -0.64 -5.17 -16.09
N ALA A 199 -1.52 -4.19 -16.38
CA ALA A 199 -1.48 -2.88 -15.73
C ALA A 199 -1.72 -2.97 -14.22
N SER A 200 -2.68 -3.80 -13.79
CA SER A 200 -2.95 -4.07 -12.37
C SER A 200 -1.73 -4.69 -11.69
N LYS A 201 -1.09 -5.69 -12.31
CA LYS A 201 0.11 -6.37 -11.81
C LYS A 201 1.32 -5.43 -11.70
N GLU A 202 1.54 -4.55 -12.69
CA GLU A 202 2.58 -3.51 -12.60
C GLU A 202 2.35 -2.61 -11.37
N GLN A 203 1.12 -2.12 -11.19
CA GLN A 203 0.78 -1.25 -10.08
C GLN A 203 0.92 -1.95 -8.72
N GLU A 204 0.52 -3.23 -8.63
CA GLU A 204 0.72 -4.06 -7.43
C GLU A 204 2.21 -4.16 -7.06
N LYS A 205 3.08 -4.54 -8.01
CA LYS A 205 4.53 -4.65 -7.75
C LYS A 205 5.16 -3.29 -7.42
N ARG A 206 4.67 -2.21 -8.02
CA ARG A 206 5.08 -0.85 -7.67
C ARG A 206 4.74 -0.50 -6.21
N VAL A 207 3.52 -0.84 -5.77
CA VAL A 207 3.08 -0.61 -4.38
C VAL A 207 3.95 -1.41 -3.41
N PHE A 208 4.23 -2.67 -3.71
CA PHE A 208 5.06 -3.51 -2.83
C PHE A 208 6.50 -3.03 -2.72
N LEU A 209 7.14 -2.65 -3.82
CA LEU A 209 8.47 -2.05 -3.77
C LEU A 209 8.46 -0.77 -2.92
N LYS A 210 7.45 0.10 -3.11
CA LYS A 210 7.30 1.34 -2.35
C LYS A 210 7.13 1.09 -0.84
N GLU A 211 6.30 0.12 -0.45
CA GLU A 211 6.11 -0.24 0.96
C GLU A 211 7.38 -0.86 1.57
N THR A 212 8.13 -1.65 0.80
CA THR A 212 9.42 -2.20 1.22
C THR A 212 10.43 -1.09 1.54
N LEU A 213 10.55 -0.08 0.67
CA LEU A 213 11.41 1.08 0.93
C LEU A 213 10.96 1.88 2.16
N LYS A 214 9.64 2.08 2.34
CA LYS A 214 9.09 2.73 3.54
C LYS A 214 9.41 1.95 4.82
N ARG A 215 9.34 0.62 4.79
CA ARG A 215 9.68 -0.24 5.95
C ARG A 215 11.15 -0.11 6.33
N ALA A 216 12.06 -0.05 5.35
CA ALA A 216 13.47 0.23 5.59
C ALA A 216 13.67 1.61 6.25
N GLN A 217 12.96 2.65 5.79
CA GLN A 217 12.98 3.98 6.40
C GLN A 217 12.40 4.01 7.82
N ARG A 218 11.32 3.25 8.09
CA ARG A 218 10.73 3.12 9.43
C ARG A 218 11.73 2.49 10.41
N LEU A 219 12.44 1.43 9.98
CA LEU A 219 13.51 0.83 10.79
C LEU A 219 14.58 1.87 11.14
N LEU A 220 15.12 2.58 10.15
CA LEU A 220 16.13 3.62 10.39
C LEU A 220 15.62 4.71 11.34
N SER A 221 14.36 5.13 11.17
CA SER A 221 13.73 6.14 12.02
C SER A 221 13.57 5.67 13.47
N ALA A 222 13.19 4.40 13.67
CA ALA A 222 13.09 3.80 15.00
C ALA A 222 14.47 3.69 15.67
N ILE A 223 15.49 3.28 14.92
CA ILE A 223 16.89 3.24 15.39
C ILE A 223 17.35 4.64 15.81
N LYS A 224 17.05 5.67 15.00
CA LYS A 224 17.41 7.06 15.31
C LYS A 224 16.81 7.54 16.63
N VAL A 225 15.52 7.32 16.85
CA VAL A 225 14.84 7.72 18.09
C VAL A 225 15.49 7.01 19.28
N ALA A 226 15.70 5.70 19.19
CA ALA A 226 16.32 4.92 20.24
C ALA A 226 17.78 5.33 20.54
N ALA A 227 18.58 5.59 19.51
CA ALA A 227 19.97 6.01 19.65
C ALA A 227 20.08 7.41 20.28
N ASN A 228 19.24 8.37 19.86
CA ASN A 228 19.22 9.72 20.42
C ASN A 228 18.80 9.76 21.89
N ASP A 229 17.95 8.83 22.31
CA ASP A 229 17.54 8.67 23.71
C ASP A 229 18.60 7.96 24.56
N GLY A 230 19.71 7.48 23.97
CA GLY A 230 20.72 6.68 24.67
C GLY A 230 20.23 5.27 25.05
N ASN A 231 19.16 4.79 24.41
CA ASN A 231 18.52 3.50 24.69
C ASN A 231 19.16 2.32 23.95
N LEU A 232 20.23 2.53 23.18
CA LEU A 232 20.94 1.46 22.46
C LEU A 232 22.41 1.47 22.87
N ASP A 233 22.94 0.31 23.25
CA ASP A 233 24.38 0.16 23.43
C ASP A 233 25.12 0.14 22.07
N GLY A 234 26.42 0.39 22.10
CA GLY A 234 27.23 0.44 20.89
C GLY A 234 27.28 -0.87 20.11
N GLN A 235 27.14 -2.02 20.77
CA GLN A 235 27.18 -3.33 20.11
C GLN A 235 25.89 -3.62 19.34
N VAL A 236 24.73 -3.36 19.95
CA VAL A 236 23.41 -3.45 19.32
C VAL A 236 23.35 -2.49 18.14
N LEU A 237 23.90 -1.28 18.29
CA LEU A 237 23.92 -0.28 17.22
C LEU A 237 24.75 -0.76 16.01
N GLU A 238 25.90 -1.38 16.22
CA GLU A 238 26.68 -1.98 15.13
C GLU A 238 25.96 -3.16 14.46
N ILE A 239 25.24 -3.99 15.22
CA ILE A 239 24.41 -5.07 14.64
C ILE A 239 23.28 -4.49 13.79
N LEU A 240 22.60 -3.46 14.29
CA LEU A 240 21.56 -2.76 13.54
C LEU A 240 22.12 -2.08 12.29
N LYS A 241 23.34 -1.54 12.36
CA LYS A 241 24.06 -1.00 11.19
C LYS A 241 24.22 -2.05 10.10
N LEU A 242 24.59 -3.29 10.45
CA LEU A 242 24.72 -4.39 9.47
C LEU A 242 23.38 -4.70 8.78
N LYS A 243 22.26 -4.65 9.52
CA LYS A 243 20.91 -4.82 8.94
C LYS A 243 20.58 -3.71 7.94
N VAL A 244 20.85 -2.46 8.31
CA VAL A 244 20.57 -1.30 7.45
C VAL A 244 21.52 -1.27 6.24
N LEU A 245 22.78 -1.68 6.39
CA LEU A 245 23.71 -1.85 5.26
C LEU A 245 23.21 -2.86 4.24
N ALA A 246 22.66 -4.00 4.69
CA ALA A 246 22.07 -4.97 3.78
C ALA A 246 20.87 -4.38 3.02
N LEU A 247 20.04 -3.56 3.67
CA LEU A 247 18.95 -2.86 2.98
C LEU A 247 19.47 -1.79 2.00
N GLN A 248 20.59 -1.15 2.30
CA GLN A 248 21.17 -0.08 1.48
C GLN A 248 21.68 -0.57 0.12
N GLU A 249 22.12 -1.83 -0.01
CA GLU A 249 22.78 -2.39 -1.20
C GLU A 249 22.04 -2.12 -2.52
N HIS A 250 20.71 -2.23 -2.52
CA HIS A 250 19.86 -2.01 -3.70
C HIS A 250 18.87 -0.86 -3.53
N TYR A 251 18.97 -0.10 -2.44
CA TYR A 251 18.01 0.95 -2.11
C TYR A 251 18.05 2.13 -3.10
N GLN A 252 19.26 2.53 -3.51
CA GLN A 252 19.47 3.59 -4.51
C GLN A 252 18.84 3.26 -5.87
N ASP A 253 18.99 2.03 -6.34
CA ASP A 253 18.43 1.58 -7.62
C ASP A 253 16.90 1.49 -7.56
N ALA A 254 16.37 1.02 -6.43
CA ALA A 254 14.93 0.93 -6.21
C ALA A 254 14.25 2.30 -6.12
N THR A 255 14.89 3.27 -5.46
CA THR A 255 14.39 4.65 -5.42
C THR A 255 14.46 5.32 -6.79
N ALA A 256 15.56 5.13 -7.54
CA ALA A 256 15.67 5.63 -8.91
C ALA A 256 14.58 5.05 -9.82
N ALA A 257 14.27 3.76 -9.69
CA ALA A 257 13.23 3.10 -10.48
C ALA A 257 11.81 3.63 -10.16
N LEU A 258 11.51 3.96 -8.89
CA LEU A 258 10.18 4.42 -8.48
C LEU A 258 9.94 5.93 -8.62
N PHE A 259 10.99 6.73 -8.39
CA PHE A 259 10.90 8.19 -8.22
C PHE A 259 11.69 8.99 -9.26
N GLU A 260 12.41 8.33 -10.16
CA GLU A 260 13.36 8.94 -11.13
C GLU A 260 14.58 9.60 -10.47
N THR A 261 14.63 9.62 -9.14
CA THR A 261 15.71 10.18 -8.35
C THR A 261 16.25 9.11 -7.39
N SER A 262 17.57 8.94 -7.42
CA SER A 262 18.25 8.03 -6.51
C SER A 262 18.50 8.71 -5.18
N TYR A 263 18.21 8.01 -4.08
CA TYR A 263 18.54 8.45 -2.73
C TYR A 263 19.14 7.31 -1.94
N ASP A 264 20.10 7.64 -1.08
CA ASP A 264 20.58 6.73 -0.06
C ASP A 264 19.57 6.59 1.09
N LEU A 265 19.50 5.39 1.67
CA LEU A 265 18.77 5.18 2.92
C LEU A 265 19.49 5.94 4.06
N PHE A 266 20.82 5.88 4.09
CA PHE A 266 21.65 6.60 5.05
C PHE A 266 23.09 6.80 4.56
N ASP A 267 23.84 7.68 5.23
CA ASP A 267 25.25 7.93 4.94
C ASP A 267 26.15 7.05 5.81
N GLN A 268 26.78 6.06 5.18
CA GLN A 268 27.65 5.08 5.85
C GLN A 268 28.92 5.70 6.45
N ALA A 269 29.40 6.83 5.91
CA ALA A 269 30.65 7.45 6.34
C ALA A 269 30.50 8.23 7.65
N ARG A 270 29.27 8.54 8.07
CA ARG A 270 29.00 9.32 9.29
C ARG A 270 29.12 8.48 10.55
N VAL A 271 29.65 9.09 11.61
CA VAL A 271 29.68 8.51 12.95
C VAL A 271 28.24 8.28 13.45
N ASP A 272 27.36 9.24 13.19
CA ASP A 272 25.93 9.19 13.48
C ASP A 272 25.13 8.73 12.25
N TRP A 273 25.51 7.59 11.67
CA TRP A 273 24.92 7.04 10.45
C TRP A 273 23.39 6.88 10.49
N TRP A 274 22.80 6.76 11.68
CA TRP A 274 21.34 6.70 11.88
C TRP A 274 20.63 8.06 11.76
N ASN A 275 21.37 9.17 11.71
CA ASN A 275 20.80 10.48 11.39
C ASN A 275 20.72 10.60 9.86
N PRO A 276 19.52 10.45 9.26
CA PRO A 276 19.40 10.53 7.83
C PRO A 276 19.86 11.92 7.40
N SER A 277 20.89 11.95 6.56
CA SER A 277 21.36 13.13 5.82
C SER A 277 20.36 13.47 4.73
N ILE A 278 19.07 13.55 5.08
CA ILE A 278 18.14 14.35 4.30
C ILE A 278 18.48 15.81 4.64
N SER A 279 19.71 16.23 4.30
CA SER A 279 19.92 17.60 3.86
C SER A 279 19.00 17.75 2.65
N LYS A 280 17.76 18.16 2.94
CA LYS A 280 16.94 18.87 2.00
C LYS A 280 17.79 20.05 1.54
N THR A 281 18.47 19.89 0.43
CA THR A 281 18.90 21.04 -0.35
C THR A 281 17.95 21.10 -1.55
N PRO A 282 16.87 21.89 -1.46
CA PRO A 282 16.02 22.21 -2.60
C PRO A 282 16.74 23.25 -3.47
N SER A 283 16.66 23.14 -4.81
CA SER A 283 16.55 24.26 -5.78
C SER A 283 17.19 23.94 -7.14
N ASP A 284 16.49 23.18 -7.99
CA ASP A 284 16.25 23.74 -9.32
C ASP A 284 14.79 23.51 -9.74
N PRO A 285 13.96 24.57 -9.76
CA PRO A 285 12.60 24.50 -10.30
C PRO A 285 12.55 24.11 -11.79
N ARG A 286 13.69 24.06 -12.49
CA ARG A 286 13.73 23.88 -13.96
C ARG A 286 13.90 22.45 -14.45
N GLU A 287 14.18 21.48 -13.58
CA GLU A 287 14.43 20.09 -14.01
C GLU A 287 13.19 19.17 -13.93
N ARG A 288 12.00 19.71 -14.18
CA ARG A 288 10.78 18.91 -14.28
C ARG A 288 10.30 18.78 -15.73
N LEU A 289 10.66 17.68 -16.39
CA LEU A 289 9.87 16.99 -17.44
C LEU A 289 10.57 15.67 -17.87
N PRO A 290 9.85 14.59 -18.27
CA PRO A 290 8.41 14.40 -18.38
C PRO A 290 7.90 13.11 -17.69
N ALA A 291 7.71 13.12 -16.37
CA ALA A 291 6.79 12.21 -15.67
C ALA A 291 5.31 12.64 -15.81
N ALA A 292 5.01 13.42 -16.85
CA ALA A 292 3.81 14.24 -16.96
C ALA A 292 2.54 13.43 -17.24
N VAL A 293 2.66 12.23 -17.82
CA VAL A 293 1.49 11.42 -18.21
C VAL A 293 0.96 10.58 -17.04
N ALA A 294 1.84 9.97 -16.23
CA ALA A 294 1.43 9.22 -15.04
C ALA A 294 1.09 10.14 -13.84
N ARG A 295 1.80 11.28 -13.68
CA ARG A 295 1.44 12.29 -12.66
C ARG A 295 0.22 13.11 -13.04
N ALA A 296 -0.22 13.14 -14.31
CA ALA A 296 -1.46 13.83 -14.65
C ALA A 296 -2.64 13.26 -13.85
N TYR A 297 -2.70 11.95 -13.59
CA TYR A 297 -3.80 11.36 -12.81
C TYR A 297 -3.65 11.56 -11.29
N GLU A 298 -2.45 11.38 -10.70
CA GLU A 298 -2.23 11.60 -9.25
C GLU A 298 -2.18 13.09 -8.83
N ALA A 299 -1.77 14.01 -9.73
CA ALA A 299 -1.82 15.45 -9.47
C ALA A 299 -3.17 16.06 -9.86
N SER A 300 -3.87 15.49 -10.85
CA SER A 300 -5.25 15.89 -11.17
C SER A 300 -6.18 15.61 -10.00
N SER A 301 -6.03 14.49 -9.27
CA SER A 301 -6.91 14.20 -8.14
C SER A 301 -6.88 15.27 -7.05
N LYS A 302 -5.71 15.85 -6.72
CA LYS A 302 -5.63 16.97 -5.76
C LYS A 302 -6.34 18.24 -6.24
N GLY A 303 -6.20 18.57 -7.53
CA GLY A 303 -6.91 19.70 -8.13
C GLY A 303 -8.42 19.43 -8.19
N LEU A 304 -8.81 18.22 -8.58
CA LEU A 304 -10.19 17.79 -8.73
C LEU A 304 -10.90 17.77 -7.38
N ILE A 305 -10.29 17.20 -6.33
CA ILE A 305 -10.79 17.24 -4.95
C ILE A 305 -10.96 18.69 -4.49
N SER A 306 -9.95 19.56 -4.68
CA SER A 306 -10.05 20.98 -4.29
C SER A 306 -11.14 21.73 -5.06
N THR A 307 -11.31 21.48 -6.36
CA THR A 307 -12.38 22.09 -7.16
C THR A 307 -13.75 21.54 -6.79
N LEU A 308 -13.89 20.24 -6.54
CA LEU A 308 -15.14 19.61 -6.12
C LEU A 308 -15.58 20.12 -4.76
N SER A 309 -14.64 20.30 -3.81
CA SER A 309 -14.89 20.91 -2.51
C SER A 309 -15.35 22.36 -2.58
N PHE A 310 -15.05 23.08 -3.67
CA PHE A 310 -15.56 24.43 -3.90
C PHE A 310 -16.90 24.42 -4.64
N PHE A 311 -17.02 23.64 -5.71
CA PHE A 311 -18.22 23.62 -6.56
C PHE A 311 -19.43 23.00 -5.86
N VAL A 312 -19.25 21.92 -5.08
CA VAL A 312 -20.39 21.25 -4.42
C VAL A 312 -21.11 22.20 -3.45
N PRO A 313 -20.44 22.88 -2.49
CA PRO A 313 -21.10 23.88 -1.65
C PRO A 313 -21.65 25.09 -2.43
N ALA A 314 -20.95 25.55 -3.47
CA ALA A 314 -21.39 26.69 -4.28
C ALA A 314 -22.68 26.38 -5.06
N ILE A 315 -22.75 25.20 -5.70
CA ILE A 315 -23.96 24.74 -6.40
C ILE A 315 -25.09 24.56 -5.39
N LEU A 316 -24.85 23.97 -4.21
CA LEU A 316 -25.87 23.82 -3.15
C LEU A 316 -26.43 25.18 -2.70
N LEU A 317 -25.57 26.19 -2.52
CA LEU A 317 -26.01 27.56 -2.19
C LEU A 317 -26.83 28.19 -3.31
N ILE A 318 -26.43 27.99 -4.57
CA ILE A 318 -27.18 28.51 -5.74
C ILE A 318 -28.53 27.79 -5.86
N SER A 319 -28.59 26.50 -5.57
CA SER A 319 -29.83 25.70 -5.59
C SER A 319 -30.86 26.17 -4.56
N CYS A 320 -30.48 26.91 -3.52
CA CYS A 320 -31.45 27.53 -2.60
C CYS A 320 -32.35 28.56 -3.28
N VAL A 321 -31.91 29.22 -4.36
CA VAL A 321 -32.68 30.25 -5.08
C VAL A 321 -33.92 29.67 -5.76
N PRO A 322 -33.83 28.65 -6.65
CA PRO A 322 -35.01 28.05 -7.25
C PRO A 322 -35.93 27.41 -6.21
N ILE A 323 -35.39 26.92 -5.09
CA ILE A 323 -36.20 26.37 -4.00
C ILE A 323 -36.97 27.46 -3.27
N ALA A 324 -36.35 28.59 -2.97
CA ALA A 324 -37.04 29.74 -2.39
C ALA A 324 -38.13 30.27 -3.34
N LEU A 325 -37.86 30.29 -4.64
CA LEU A 325 -38.87 30.66 -5.64
C LEU A 325 -40.00 29.64 -5.69
N ALA A 326 -39.69 28.34 -5.73
CA ALA A 326 -40.67 27.27 -5.69
C ALA A 326 -41.53 27.35 -4.42
N TRP A 327 -40.92 27.67 -3.26
CA TRP A 327 -41.62 27.91 -2.02
C TRP A 327 -42.64 29.05 -2.12
N THR A 328 -42.24 30.21 -2.65
CA THR A 328 -43.14 31.37 -2.81
C THR A 328 -44.27 31.15 -3.82
N ARG A 329 -44.09 30.19 -4.73
CA ARG A 329 -45.06 29.89 -5.81
C ARG A 329 -45.85 28.62 -5.56
N SER A 330 -45.50 27.83 -4.55
CA SER A 330 -46.21 26.60 -4.21
C SER A 330 -47.57 26.95 -3.60
N PRO A 331 -48.65 26.26 -4.03
CA PRO A 331 -49.94 26.38 -3.36
C PRO A 331 -49.78 26.07 -1.87
N GLN A 332 -50.45 26.84 -1.00
CA GLN A 332 -50.48 26.55 0.44
C GLN A 332 -51.45 25.41 0.80
N GLU A 333 -52.04 24.79 -0.21
CA GLU A 333 -52.93 23.65 -0.04
C GLU A 333 -52.13 22.41 0.36
N VAL A 334 -52.76 21.59 1.20
CA VAL A 334 -52.23 20.28 1.58
C VAL A 334 -52.30 19.38 0.34
N GLY A 335 -51.24 18.62 0.08
CA GLY A 335 -51.19 17.72 -1.07
C GLY A 335 -52.19 16.57 -0.93
N ALA A 336 -52.81 16.15 -2.03
CA ALA A 336 -53.62 14.94 -2.05
C ALA A 336 -52.78 13.73 -2.47
N SER A 337 -53.09 12.56 -1.90
CA SER A 337 -52.43 11.29 -2.26
C SER A 337 -52.74 10.83 -3.69
N ASN A 338 -53.71 11.45 -4.36
CA ASN A 338 -54.06 11.19 -5.76
C ASN A 338 -53.41 12.19 -6.73
N ASP A 339 -52.55 13.10 -6.24
CA ASP A 339 -51.88 14.08 -7.09
C ASP A 339 -50.68 13.47 -7.81
N ALA A 340 -50.44 13.88 -9.05
CA ALA A 340 -49.25 13.47 -9.79
C ALA A 340 -47.94 13.82 -9.05
N ASN A 341 -47.92 14.96 -8.34
CA ASN A 341 -46.78 15.41 -7.54
C ASN A 341 -46.45 14.46 -6.37
N PHE A 342 -47.45 13.78 -5.81
CA PHE A 342 -47.25 12.77 -4.75
C PHE A 342 -46.47 11.57 -5.28
N TYR A 343 -46.89 11.03 -6.43
CA TYR A 343 -46.21 9.91 -7.07
C TYR A 343 -44.82 10.29 -7.58
N GLN A 344 -44.64 11.53 -8.06
CA GLN A 344 -43.34 12.05 -8.45
C GLN A 344 -42.40 12.17 -7.24
N LEU A 345 -42.91 12.61 -6.08
CA LEU A 345 -42.13 12.66 -4.84
C LEU A 345 -41.70 11.26 -4.39
N ILE A 346 -42.60 10.28 -4.42
CA ILE A 346 -42.27 8.88 -4.12
C ILE A 346 -41.19 8.35 -5.07
N ALA A 347 -41.35 8.54 -6.37
CA ALA A 347 -40.37 8.10 -7.36
C ALA A 347 -39.01 8.76 -7.15
N GLY A 348 -38.98 10.07 -6.87
CA GLY A 348 -37.76 10.82 -6.52
C GLY A 348 -37.09 10.27 -5.26
N SER A 349 -37.86 10.04 -4.20
CA SER A 349 -37.39 9.45 -2.94
C SER A 349 -36.80 8.05 -3.14
N LEU A 350 -37.41 7.20 -3.96
CA LEU A 350 -36.88 5.86 -4.26
C LEU A 350 -35.54 5.91 -5.01
N ILE A 351 -35.43 6.80 -6.02
CA ILE A 351 -34.17 7.01 -6.75
C ILE A 351 -33.09 7.55 -5.80
N GLN A 352 -33.44 8.48 -4.91
CA GLN A 352 -32.53 9.03 -3.92
C GLN A 352 -31.99 7.94 -2.97
N LEU A 353 -32.88 7.07 -2.45
CA LEU A 353 -32.49 5.94 -1.60
C LEU A 353 -31.60 4.94 -2.36
N LEU A 354 -31.90 4.64 -3.61
CA LEU A 354 -31.07 3.77 -4.45
C LEU A 354 -29.67 4.37 -4.70
N SER A 355 -29.60 5.68 -4.96
CA SER A 355 -28.33 6.38 -5.15
C SER A 355 -27.51 6.42 -3.85
N LEU A 356 -28.15 6.58 -2.70
CA LEU A 356 -27.47 6.48 -1.40
C LEU A 356 -26.96 5.05 -1.14
N ALA A 357 -27.76 4.03 -1.43
CA ALA A 357 -27.36 2.63 -1.26
C ALA A 357 -26.15 2.26 -2.12
N THR A 358 -26.14 2.70 -3.38
CA THR A 358 -25.01 2.48 -4.30
C THR A 358 -23.75 3.23 -3.86
N LEU A 359 -23.88 4.45 -3.30
CA LEU A 359 -22.75 5.20 -2.73
C LEU A 359 -22.18 4.57 -1.45
N LEU A 360 -23.03 3.97 -0.60
CA LEU A 360 -22.59 3.35 0.64
C LEU A 360 -22.11 1.90 0.47
N TYR A 361 -22.44 1.25 -0.63
CA TYR A 361 -22.00 -0.13 -0.87
C TYR A 361 -20.47 -0.29 -0.78
N PRO A 362 -19.64 0.54 -1.44
CA PRO A 362 -18.19 0.43 -1.30
C PRO A 362 -17.68 0.70 0.12
N THR A 363 -18.31 1.63 0.85
CA THR A 363 -17.86 2.03 2.20
C THR A 363 -18.19 0.97 3.26
N LEU A 364 -19.16 0.10 3.00
CA LEU A 364 -19.49 -1.04 3.86
C LEU A 364 -18.44 -2.15 3.79
N PHE A 365 -17.81 -2.35 2.62
CA PHE A 365 -16.88 -3.47 2.39
C PHE A 365 -15.40 -3.09 2.40
N HIS A 366 -15.05 -1.80 2.32
CA HIS A 366 -13.65 -1.36 2.35
C HIS A 366 -13.28 -0.74 3.71
N SER A 367 -12.52 -1.47 4.53
CA SER A 367 -12.14 -1.10 5.91
C SER A 367 -11.18 0.11 6.02
N LYS A 368 -10.78 0.70 4.90
CA LYS A 368 -9.83 1.83 4.85
C LYS A 368 -10.42 3.17 5.28
N PHE A 369 -11.75 3.29 5.42
CA PHE A 369 -12.41 4.46 6.00
C PHE A 369 -12.26 4.47 7.53
N GLN A 370 -11.08 4.81 8.05
CA GLN A 370 -10.88 4.95 9.49
C GLN A 370 -11.00 6.40 9.96
N GLY A 371 -11.70 6.61 11.08
CA GLY A 371 -11.74 7.89 11.81
C GLY A 371 -13.03 8.71 11.63
N HIS A 372 -12.89 10.04 11.63
CA HIS A 372 -14.02 10.97 11.73
C HIS A 372 -14.91 11.00 10.48
N SER A 373 -14.35 10.84 9.28
CA SER A 373 -15.12 10.86 8.02
C SER A 373 -16.10 9.69 7.90
N TRP A 374 -15.77 8.52 8.45
CA TRP A 374 -16.67 7.37 8.47
C TRP A 374 -17.91 7.66 9.32
N LEU A 375 -17.71 8.18 10.55
CA LEU A 375 -18.82 8.54 11.44
C LEU A 375 -19.74 9.59 10.81
N TRP A 376 -19.17 10.67 10.25
CA TRP A 376 -19.97 11.72 9.60
C TRP A 376 -20.73 11.22 8.38
N THR A 377 -20.15 10.31 7.60
CA THR A 377 -20.83 9.69 6.45
C THR A 377 -22.09 8.94 6.88
N TRP A 378 -22.03 8.18 7.98
CA TRP A 378 -23.19 7.47 8.52
C TRP A 378 -24.24 8.40 9.11
N ILE A 379 -23.84 9.44 9.84
CA ILE A 379 -24.77 10.45 10.37
C ILE A 379 -25.53 11.15 9.22
N LEU A 380 -24.81 11.57 8.18
CA LEU A 380 -25.41 12.20 7.01
C LEU A 380 -26.31 11.23 6.23
N ALA A 381 -25.93 9.95 6.13
CA ALA A 381 -26.75 8.94 5.48
C ALA A 381 -28.08 8.73 6.20
N LEU A 382 -28.04 8.54 7.52
CA LEU A 382 -29.24 8.41 8.36
C LEU A 382 -30.12 9.65 8.26
N PHE A 383 -29.53 10.84 8.29
CA PHE A 383 -30.25 12.09 8.10
C PHE A 383 -30.93 12.17 6.72
N SER A 384 -30.23 11.77 5.65
CA SER A 384 -30.79 11.74 4.29
C SER A 384 -31.97 10.77 4.17
N VAL A 385 -31.86 9.57 4.72
CA VAL A 385 -32.96 8.58 4.76
C VAL A 385 -34.16 9.14 5.54
N ALA A 386 -33.92 9.73 6.72
CA ALA A 386 -34.97 10.31 7.54
C ALA A 386 -35.71 11.45 6.80
N CYS A 387 -34.98 12.37 6.17
CA CYS A 387 -35.56 13.42 5.34
C CYS A 387 -36.38 12.86 4.17
N THR A 388 -35.90 11.80 3.53
CA THR A 388 -36.56 11.20 2.36
C THR A 388 -37.89 10.52 2.71
N ILE A 389 -37.95 9.86 3.88
CA ILE A 389 -39.20 9.27 4.39
C ILE A 389 -40.14 10.38 4.88
N LEU A 390 -39.60 11.34 5.64
CA LEU A 390 -40.38 12.41 6.25
C LEU A 390 -40.97 13.36 5.21
N SER A 391 -40.31 13.59 4.06
CA SER A 391 -40.86 14.42 2.98
C SER A 391 -42.17 13.84 2.43
N VAL A 392 -42.24 12.53 2.21
CA VAL A 392 -43.45 11.84 1.73
C VAL A 392 -44.57 11.92 2.76
N LEU A 393 -44.26 11.74 4.05
CA LEU A 393 -45.24 11.89 5.13
C LEU A 393 -45.77 13.33 5.24
N ILE A 394 -44.86 14.30 5.25
CA ILE A 394 -45.19 15.73 5.33
C ILE A 394 -46.06 16.16 4.15
N TYR A 395 -45.84 15.63 2.95
CA TYR A 395 -46.66 15.97 1.78
C TYR A 395 -48.16 15.75 2.01
N VAL A 396 -48.53 14.70 2.76
CA VAL A 396 -49.93 14.33 3.03
C VAL A 396 -50.54 15.15 4.17
N PHE A 397 -49.73 15.61 5.13
CA PHE A 397 -50.22 16.26 6.35
C PHE A 397 -50.02 17.77 6.40
N LEU A 398 -49.11 18.31 5.59
CA LEU A 398 -48.68 19.71 5.62
C LEU A 398 -48.67 20.28 4.20
N PRO A 399 -48.61 21.63 4.06
CA PRO A 399 -48.48 22.26 2.75
C PRO A 399 -47.29 21.69 1.96
N VAL A 400 -47.49 21.46 0.66
CA VAL A 400 -46.52 20.81 -0.23
C VAL A 400 -45.12 21.44 -0.13
N ALA A 401 -45.05 22.75 0.08
CA ALA A 401 -43.79 23.48 0.24
C ALA A 401 -42.85 22.87 1.31
N TRP A 402 -43.39 22.42 2.45
CA TRP A 402 -42.59 21.81 3.53
C TRP A 402 -41.98 20.48 3.12
N SER A 403 -42.72 19.66 2.36
CA SER A 403 -42.21 18.39 1.84
C SER A 403 -41.02 18.60 0.91
N MET A 404 -41.06 19.65 0.09
CA MET A 404 -39.96 19.99 -0.83
C MET A 404 -38.70 20.42 -0.08
N VAL A 405 -38.83 21.25 0.98
CA VAL A 405 -37.68 21.67 1.80
C VAL A 405 -37.03 20.49 2.50
N VAL A 406 -37.83 19.58 3.06
CA VAL A 406 -37.31 18.39 3.73
C VAL A 406 -36.64 17.45 2.73
N ALA A 407 -37.23 17.24 1.55
CA ALA A 407 -36.59 16.46 0.48
C ALA A 407 -35.25 17.07 0.03
N PHE A 408 -35.18 18.39 -0.10
CA PHE A 408 -33.92 19.09 -0.43
C PHE A 408 -32.84 18.92 0.64
N GLY A 409 -33.20 18.92 1.92
CA GLY A 409 -32.27 18.61 3.00
C GLY A 409 -31.63 17.22 2.84
N GLY A 410 -32.42 16.23 2.44
CA GLY A 410 -31.94 14.89 2.15
C GLY A 410 -30.94 14.84 0.98
N MET A 411 -31.25 15.54 -0.13
CA MET A 411 -30.36 15.62 -1.28
C MET A 411 -29.05 16.34 -0.96
N THR A 412 -29.11 17.40 -0.14
CA THR A 412 -27.93 18.14 0.33
C THR A 412 -27.01 17.24 1.14
N ALA A 413 -27.56 16.46 2.08
CA ALA A 413 -26.79 15.51 2.88
C ALA A 413 -26.12 14.44 2.01
N GLN A 414 -26.81 13.93 0.99
CA GLN A 414 -26.24 12.97 0.04
C GLN A 414 -25.11 13.56 -0.81
N ALA A 415 -25.23 14.81 -1.24
CA ALA A 415 -24.15 15.52 -1.93
C ALA A 415 -22.90 15.66 -1.03
N LEU A 416 -23.09 15.96 0.26
CA LEU A 416 -22.00 16.01 1.23
C LEU A 416 -21.36 14.64 1.47
N ILE A 417 -22.13 13.55 1.50
CA ILE A 417 -21.59 12.19 1.56
C ILE A 417 -20.69 11.90 0.37
N THR A 418 -21.16 12.24 -0.83
CA THR A 418 -20.37 12.05 -2.06
C THR A 418 -19.04 12.79 -1.97
N LEU A 419 -19.06 14.03 -1.45
CA LEU A 419 -17.85 14.82 -1.23
C LEU A 419 -16.91 14.19 -0.19
N GLN A 420 -17.44 13.67 0.91
CA GLN A 420 -16.65 12.97 1.93
C GLN A 420 -16.01 11.70 1.38
N ILE A 421 -16.75 10.93 0.56
CA ILE A 421 -16.23 9.72 -0.07
C ILE A 421 -15.08 10.06 -1.02
N VAL A 422 -15.26 11.08 -1.86
CA VAL A 422 -14.20 11.53 -2.80
C VAL A 422 -12.96 12.06 -2.07
N HIS A 423 -13.11 12.65 -0.89
CA HIS A 423 -11.97 13.13 -0.11
C HIS A 423 -11.22 12.01 0.64
N ALA A 424 -11.91 10.91 0.95
CA ALA A 424 -11.36 9.82 1.72
C ALA A 424 -10.75 8.69 0.87
N ILE A 425 -11.14 8.62 -0.41
CA ILE A 425 -10.42 7.87 -1.46
C ILE A 425 -9.18 8.69 -1.86
#